data_AF-A0A5A7X5S8-F1
#
_entry.id   AF-A0A5A7X5S8-F1
#
_cell.length_a   1.000
_cell.length_b   1.000
_cell.length_c   1.000
_cell.angle_alpha   90.00
_cell.angle_beta   90.00
_cell.angle_gamma   90.00
#
_symmetry.space_group_name_H-M   'P 1'
#
loop_
_entity.id
_entity.type
_entity.pdbx_description
1 polymer ?
#
loop_
_entity_poly.entity_id
_entity_poly.type
_entity_poly.pdbx_seq_one_letter_code
_entity_poly.pdbx_strand_id
1 'polypeptide(L)'
;MFNNSATIARCLSSILRQNGVDFEIVVIDDDSSDDCVAIARQMLRPGDRLVRNTPRLGLNGNHNKCLQLARGKCVQFVHGDDWLLPDALQTLARYFDDPAVGLSFAPREVESDDPVWTKWNKSLHTGFRHLKAYNNGPDLVSQIASRGVHRNWIGEPSCVMFRRQLALDAGKCRPDVHQLVDLDLWLRLMLRSNVCFHPRELSVHSYTTHTATAHIVGAGKDWLDRLRVLTWLTMDPASPRTVRSRARIWWRIIWLRNILESVILGPSRWTRLKYLGSARIHEFEGARRFLLSEVRPTEMVASIPRESMKDHHVGRRDFDQLARDDSRLSS
;
A
#
# COMPACT_ATOMS: atom_id res chain seq x y z
N MET A 1 0.77 -0.17 -16.02
CA MET A 1 1.69 0.60 -16.88
C MET A 1 0.95 1.81 -17.44
N PHE A 2 1.63 2.91 -17.76
CA PHE A 2 1.03 4.02 -18.51
C PHE A 2 1.99 4.79 -19.43
N ASN A 3 3.32 4.77 -19.29
CA ASN A 3 4.25 5.12 -20.38
C ASN A 3 5.65 4.75 -19.88
N ASN A 4 5.94 3.46 -19.88
CA ASN A 4 7.10 2.88 -19.20
C ASN A 4 8.00 2.11 -20.17
N SER A 5 8.05 2.48 -21.45
CA SER A 5 8.84 1.77 -22.48
C SER A 5 10.32 1.67 -22.11
N ALA A 6 10.86 2.70 -21.46
CA ALA A 6 12.25 2.73 -21.01
C ALA A 6 12.58 1.74 -19.88
N THR A 7 11.60 1.34 -19.07
CA THR A 7 11.84 0.61 -17.80
C THR A 7 11.15 -0.75 -17.74
N ILE A 8 10.09 -0.98 -18.52
CA ILE A 8 9.25 -2.16 -18.38
C ILE A 8 10.01 -3.46 -18.63
N ALA A 9 10.98 -3.46 -19.56
CA ALA A 9 11.81 -4.62 -19.83
C ALA A 9 12.64 -5.02 -18.60
N ARG A 10 13.19 -4.06 -17.87
CA ARG A 10 13.93 -4.30 -16.61
C ARG A 10 12.98 -4.84 -15.54
N CYS A 11 11.84 -4.19 -15.36
CA CYS A 11 10.81 -4.61 -14.41
C CYS A 11 10.40 -6.08 -14.62
N LEU A 12 9.94 -6.43 -15.84
CA LEU A 12 9.51 -7.80 -16.15
C LEU A 12 10.65 -8.80 -16.06
N SER A 13 11.87 -8.45 -16.51
CA SER A 13 13.04 -9.33 -16.37
C SER A 13 13.33 -9.68 -14.91
N SER A 14 13.18 -8.73 -13.99
CA SER A 14 13.41 -8.97 -12.56
C SER A 14 12.38 -9.94 -11.95
N ILE A 15 11.13 -9.86 -12.40
CA ILE A 15 10.04 -10.74 -11.97
C ILE A 15 10.25 -12.14 -12.54
N LEU A 16 10.59 -12.25 -13.83
CA LEU A 16 10.81 -13.52 -14.52
C LEU A 16 12.01 -14.31 -13.96
N ARG A 17 12.96 -13.63 -13.30
CA ARG A 17 14.11 -14.26 -12.63
C ARG A 17 13.83 -14.72 -11.19
N GLN A 18 12.62 -14.49 -10.67
CA GLN A 18 12.24 -14.98 -9.36
C GLN A 18 12.06 -16.50 -9.39
N ASN A 19 12.54 -17.18 -8.35
CA ASN A 19 12.50 -18.64 -8.23
C ASN A 19 11.89 -19.05 -6.89
N GLY A 20 11.62 -20.34 -6.73
CA GLY A 20 11.19 -20.91 -5.44
C GLY A 20 9.75 -20.58 -5.03
N VAL A 21 8.97 -19.99 -5.95
CA VAL A 21 7.55 -19.70 -5.78
C VAL A 21 6.85 -19.72 -7.14
N ASP A 22 5.64 -20.28 -7.18
CA ASP A 22 4.80 -20.24 -8.37
C ASP A 22 4.06 -18.90 -8.46
N PHE A 23 4.16 -18.23 -9.60
CA PHE A 23 3.50 -16.94 -9.82
C PHE A 23 3.03 -16.77 -11.27
N GLU A 24 1.99 -15.96 -11.43
CA GLU A 24 1.55 -15.41 -12.71
C GLU A 24 1.86 -13.92 -12.77
N ILE A 25 2.04 -13.39 -13.98
CA ILE A 25 2.16 -11.95 -14.23
C ILE A 25 0.84 -11.46 -14.84
N VAL A 26 0.25 -10.44 -14.22
CA VAL A 26 -0.91 -9.72 -14.77
C VAL A 26 -0.51 -8.27 -15.01
N VAL A 27 -0.25 -7.94 -16.28
CA VAL A 27 0.06 -6.58 -16.71
C VAL A 27 -1.24 -5.88 -17.09
N ILE A 28 -1.56 -4.79 -16.40
CA ILE A 28 -2.63 -3.89 -16.82
C ILE A 28 -2.01 -2.59 -17.30
N ASP A 29 -2.20 -2.31 -18.59
CA ASP A 29 -1.86 -1.06 -19.22
C ASP A 29 -3.03 -0.07 -19.14
N ASP A 30 -2.72 1.18 -18.79
CA ASP A 30 -3.71 2.22 -18.51
C ASP A 30 -3.77 3.27 -19.61
N ASP A 31 -3.78 2.80 -20.86
CA ASP A 31 -3.85 3.59 -22.10
C ASP A 31 -2.52 4.24 -22.50
N SER A 32 -1.43 3.47 -22.50
CA SER A 32 -0.13 3.94 -22.95
C SER A 32 -0.09 4.37 -24.41
N SER A 33 0.72 5.40 -24.66
CA SER A 33 1.04 5.93 -26.00
C SER A 33 2.41 5.50 -26.50
N ASP A 34 3.28 4.98 -25.62
CA ASP A 34 4.61 4.48 -25.99
C ASP A 34 4.62 2.95 -26.24
N ASP A 35 5.79 2.41 -26.59
CA ASP A 35 5.96 1.01 -27.01
C ASP A 35 5.87 -0.02 -25.86
N CYS A 36 5.55 0.43 -24.64
CA CYS A 36 5.64 -0.43 -23.46
C CYS A 36 4.70 -1.65 -23.53
N VAL A 37 3.53 -1.52 -24.17
CA VAL A 37 2.59 -2.63 -24.40
C VAL A 37 3.19 -3.69 -25.32
N ALA A 38 3.89 -3.28 -26.37
CA ALA A 38 4.53 -4.19 -27.32
C ALA A 38 5.69 -4.94 -26.65
N ILE A 39 6.53 -4.22 -25.89
CA ILE A 39 7.63 -4.80 -25.11
C ILE A 39 7.10 -5.83 -24.11
N ALA A 40 6.08 -5.46 -23.31
CA ALA A 40 5.51 -6.37 -22.32
C ALA A 40 4.98 -7.64 -22.99
N ARG A 41 4.23 -7.52 -24.09
CA ARG A 41 3.66 -8.67 -24.81
C ARG A 41 4.73 -9.68 -25.25
N GLN A 42 5.92 -9.24 -25.64
CA GLN A 42 7.01 -10.12 -26.07
C GLN A 42 7.66 -10.90 -24.91
N MET A 43 7.51 -10.43 -23.67
CA MET A 43 8.18 -11.00 -22.49
C MET A 43 7.28 -11.91 -21.65
N LEU A 44 5.96 -11.85 -21.84
CA LEU A 44 5.02 -12.64 -21.06
C LEU A 44 5.07 -14.13 -21.43
N ARG A 45 4.99 -14.99 -20.41
CA ARG A 45 5.00 -16.45 -20.58
C ARG A 45 3.57 -16.96 -20.84
N PRO A 46 3.41 -18.20 -21.33
CA PRO A 46 2.11 -18.85 -21.37
C PRO A 46 1.42 -18.81 -20.00
N GLY A 47 0.19 -18.31 -19.96
CA GLY A 47 -0.61 -18.17 -18.73
C GLY A 47 -0.52 -16.80 -18.05
N ASP A 48 0.50 -16.00 -18.35
CA ASP A 48 0.56 -14.58 -17.99
C ASP A 48 -0.46 -13.78 -18.84
N ARG A 49 -0.86 -12.59 -18.37
CA ARG A 49 -1.94 -11.79 -18.99
C ARG A 49 -1.53 -10.34 -19.19
N LEU A 50 -1.89 -9.79 -20.35
CA LEU A 50 -1.81 -8.37 -20.66
C LEU A 50 -3.20 -7.86 -21.00
N VAL A 51 -3.68 -6.87 -20.25
CA VAL A 51 -4.97 -6.22 -20.51
C VAL A 51 -4.76 -4.71 -20.62
N ARG A 52 -5.30 -4.11 -21.68
CA ARG A 52 -5.28 -2.66 -21.87
C ARG A 52 -6.62 -2.04 -21.44
N ASN A 53 -6.55 -0.91 -20.76
CA ASN A 53 -7.69 -0.05 -20.50
C ASN A 53 -7.79 1.00 -21.60
N THR A 54 -8.98 1.15 -22.17
CA THR A 54 -9.31 2.24 -23.08
C THR A 54 -10.78 2.60 -22.84
N PRO A 55 -11.09 3.79 -22.27
CA PRO A 55 -10.15 4.85 -21.87
C PRO A 55 -9.36 4.54 -20.59
N ARG A 56 -8.40 5.40 -20.27
CA ARG A 56 -7.62 5.40 -19.02
C ARG A 56 -8.51 5.35 -17.76
N LEU A 57 -8.21 4.45 -16.82
CA LEU A 57 -8.91 4.30 -15.54
C LEU A 57 -8.21 5.03 -14.37
N GLY A 58 -6.94 5.42 -14.54
CA GLY A 58 -6.12 5.98 -13.47
C GLY A 58 -5.59 4.91 -12.51
N LEU A 59 -4.69 5.32 -11.60
CA LEU A 59 -3.95 4.40 -10.71
C LEU A 59 -4.86 3.42 -9.95
N ASN A 60 -5.89 3.94 -9.29
CA ASN A 60 -6.76 3.15 -8.42
C ASN A 60 -7.60 2.17 -9.23
N GLY A 61 -8.15 2.61 -10.36
CA GLY A 61 -8.89 1.75 -11.27
C GLY A 61 -8.01 0.66 -11.87
N ASN A 62 -6.77 1.01 -12.22
CA ASN A 62 -5.79 0.07 -12.74
C ASN A 62 -5.39 -0.99 -11.69
N HIS A 63 -5.09 -0.59 -10.45
CA HIS A 63 -4.82 -1.53 -9.34
C HIS A 63 -6.03 -2.41 -9.02
N ASN A 64 -7.24 -1.85 -9.04
CA ASN A 64 -8.46 -2.61 -8.80
C ASN A 64 -8.68 -3.68 -9.88
N LYS A 65 -8.38 -3.36 -11.15
CA LYS A 65 -8.45 -4.32 -12.25
C LYS A 65 -7.38 -5.40 -12.12
N CYS A 66 -6.15 -5.05 -11.72
CA CYS A 66 -5.12 -6.04 -11.37
C CYS A 66 -5.64 -7.03 -10.30
N LEU A 67 -6.21 -6.53 -9.20
CA LEU A 67 -6.73 -7.36 -8.12
C LEU A 67 -7.85 -8.30 -8.58
N GLN A 68 -8.78 -7.78 -9.37
CA GLN A 68 -9.90 -8.57 -9.89
C GLN A 68 -9.42 -9.70 -10.78
N LEU A 69 -8.46 -9.42 -11.68
CA LEU A 69 -7.97 -10.41 -12.63
C LEU A 69 -7.01 -11.42 -11.98
N ALA A 70 -6.21 -11.03 -10.99
CA ALA A 70 -5.29 -11.94 -10.30
C ALA A 70 -6.00 -13.22 -9.81
N ARG A 71 -5.33 -14.37 -9.93
CA ARG A 71 -5.78 -15.70 -9.46
C ARG A 71 -4.95 -16.19 -8.29
N GLY A 72 -3.74 -15.65 -8.11
CA GLY A 72 -2.88 -15.95 -6.96
C GLY A 72 -3.55 -15.68 -5.61
N LYS A 73 -3.18 -16.48 -4.59
CA LYS A 73 -3.62 -16.30 -3.19
C LYS A 73 -3.10 -14.98 -2.61
N CYS A 74 -1.89 -14.61 -3.00
CA CYS A 74 -1.22 -13.36 -2.64
C CYS A 74 -1.00 -12.51 -3.89
N VAL A 75 -0.92 -11.19 -3.70
CA VAL A 75 -0.65 -10.20 -4.73
C VAL A 75 0.47 -9.29 -4.24
N GLN A 76 1.38 -8.96 -5.14
CA GLN A 76 2.36 -7.89 -4.99
C GLN A 76 2.28 -7.04 -6.25
N PHE A 77 1.99 -5.76 -6.08
CA PHE A 77 1.99 -4.84 -7.23
C PHE A 77 3.41 -4.43 -7.52
N VAL A 78 3.88 -4.56 -8.75
CA VAL A 78 5.18 -4.04 -9.17
C VAL A 78 4.95 -2.94 -10.19
N HIS A 79 5.40 -1.73 -9.91
CA HIS A 79 5.28 -0.61 -10.85
C HIS A 79 6.28 -0.77 -12.00
N GLY A 80 5.93 -0.27 -13.19
CA GLY A 80 6.69 -0.56 -14.42
C GLY A 80 8.08 0.09 -14.47
N ASP A 81 8.38 0.95 -13.52
CA ASP A 81 9.65 1.64 -13.26
C ASP A 81 10.44 1.06 -12.07
N ASP A 82 9.83 0.18 -11.28
CA ASP A 82 10.46 -0.54 -10.17
C ASP A 82 10.91 -1.95 -10.61
N TRP A 83 11.73 -2.61 -9.79
CA TRP A 83 12.10 -4.00 -9.99
C TRP A 83 12.36 -4.74 -8.68
N LEU A 84 12.30 -6.07 -8.75
CA LEU A 84 12.52 -6.94 -7.60
C LEU A 84 13.99 -7.37 -7.52
N LEU A 85 14.50 -7.50 -6.29
CA LEU A 85 15.78 -8.12 -6.03
C LEU A 85 15.64 -9.66 -6.02
N PRO A 86 16.74 -10.43 -6.13
CA PRO A 86 16.68 -11.88 -6.03
C PRO A 86 15.94 -12.36 -4.79
N ASP A 87 15.18 -13.45 -4.95
CA ASP A 87 14.42 -14.15 -3.91
C ASP A 87 13.29 -13.35 -3.24
N ALA A 88 12.98 -12.14 -3.72
CA ALA A 88 11.96 -11.26 -3.14
C ALA A 88 10.59 -11.93 -2.99
N LEU A 89 10.10 -12.58 -4.06
CA LEU A 89 8.78 -13.20 -4.04
C LEU A 89 8.73 -14.39 -3.08
N GLN A 90 9.71 -15.30 -3.11
CA GLN A 90 9.75 -16.45 -2.19
C GLN A 90 9.88 -16.00 -0.74
N THR A 91 10.73 -14.99 -0.48
CA THR A 91 11.00 -14.45 0.86
C THR A 91 9.75 -13.85 1.49
N LEU A 92 8.94 -13.12 0.72
CA LEU A 92 7.67 -12.57 1.21
C LEU A 92 6.55 -13.62 1.26
N ALA A 93 6.48 -14.51 0.26
CA ALA A 93 5.42 -15.50 0.13
C ALA A 93 5.35 -16.48 1.32
N ARG A 94 6.50 -16.90 1.87
CA ARG A 94 6.55 -17.85 3.01
C ARG A 94 5.84 -17.34 4.27
N TYR A 95 5.71 -16.02 4.46
CA TYR A 95 4.99 -15.48 5.62
C TYR A 95 3.49 -15.79 5.58
N PHE A 96 2.95 -16.14 4.41
CA PHE A 96 1.53 -16.45 4.22
C PHE A 96 1.18 -17.92 4.48
N ASP A 97 2.13 -18.74 4.92
CA ASP A 97 1.83 -20.06 5.47
C ASP A 97 1.02 -19.94 6.77
N ASP A 98 1.19 -18.85 7.52
CA ASP A 98 0.30 -18.46 8.61
C ASP A 98 -0.97 -17.77 8.07
N PRO A 99 -2.17 -18.36 8.22
CA PRO A 99 -3.43 -17.77 7.77
C PRO A 99 -3.74 -16.41 8.40
N ALA A 100 -3.20 -16.09 9.59
CA ALA A 100 -3.41 -14.81 10.26
C ALA A 100 -2.63 -13.65 9.62
N VAL A 101 -1.59 -13.94 8.82
CA VAL A 101 -0.81 -12.93 8.12
C VAL A 101 -1.57 -12.46 6.89
N GLY A 102 -1.87 -11.16 6.83
CA GLY A 102 -2.57 -10.54 5.70
C GLY A 102 -1.68 -9.67 4.83
N LEU A 103 -0.52 -9.25 5.35
CA LEU A 103 0.43 -8.37 4.70
C LEU A 103 1.87 -8.71 5.15
N SER A 104 2.79 -8.77 4.20
CA SER A 104 4.23 -8.83 4.46
C SER A 104 4.95 -7.76 3.65
N PHE A 105 5.94 -7.10 4.24
CA PHE A 105 6.70 -6.05 3.55
C PHE A 105 8.18 -6.08 3.92
N ALA A 106 8.99 -5.44 3.08
CA ALA A 106 10.43 -5.31 3.23
C ALA A 106 10.90 -3.89 2.89
N PRO A 107 12.09 -3.45 3.33
CA PRO A 107 12.70 -2.26 2.80
C PRO A 107 13.06 -2.44 1.31
N ARG A 108 13.47 -1.33 0.70
CA ARG A 108 13.86 -1.25 -0.70
C ARG A 108 15.03 -0.30 -0.86
N GLU A 109 15.82 -0.58 -1.88
CA GLU A 109 16.77 0.39 -2.41
C GLU A 109 16.00 1.53 -3.09
N VAL A 110 16.60 2.72 -3.12
CA VAL A 110 16.05 3.90 -3.77
C VAL A 110 17.03 4.35 -4.83
N GLU A 111 16.61 4.31 -6.09
CA GLU A 111 17.33 4.88 -7.22
C GLU A 111 16.68 6.22 -7.58
N SER A 112 17.40 7.32 -7.37
CA SER A 112 16.85 8.66 -7.60
C SER A 112 17.91 9.69 -7.96
N ASP A 113 17.50 10.67 -8.78
CA ASP A 113 18.24 11.89 -9.10
C ASP A 113 18.20 12.96 -7.98
N ASP A 114 17.42 12.73 -6.91
CA ASP A 114 17.28 13.61 -5.75
C ASP A 114 17.88 12.97 -4.48
N PRO A 115 19.09 13.42 -4.05
CA PRO A 115 19.74 12.92 -2.85
C PRO A 115 18.97 13.21 -1.56
N VAL A 116 18.24 14.33 -1.50
CA VAL A 116 17.42 14.69 -0.34
C VAL A 116 16.25 13.74 -0.25
N TRP A 117 15.55 13.52 -1.36
CA TRP A 117 14.45 12.56 -1.43
C TRP A 117 14.91 11.16 -1.03
N THR A 118 16.04 10.71 -1.55
CA THR A 118 16.66 9.42 -1.22
C THR A 118 16.87 9.28 0.29
N LYS A 119 17.48 10.27 0.94
CA LYS A 119 17.72 10.25 2.39
C LYS A 119 16.43 10.09 3.19
N TRP A 120 15.35 10.77 2.79
CA TRP A 120 14.09 10.72 3.52
C TRP A 120 13.27 9.46 3.27
N ASN A 121 13.50 8.80 2.14
CA ASN A 121 12.73 7.66 1.70
C ASN A 121 13.45 6.35 1.87
N LYS A 122 14.79 6.24 1.96
CA LYS A 122 15.48 4.93 2.06
C LYS A 122 15.01 4.07 3.24
N SER A 123 14.72 4.68 4.40
CA SER A 123 14.44 3.95 5.65
C SER A 123 13.04 4.23 6.23
N LEU A 124 11.99 4.20 5.40
CA LEU A 124 10.61 4.50 5.83
C LEU A 124 10.14 3.64 7.02
N HIS A 125 10.48 2.36 7.04
CA HIS A 125 10.09 1.40 8.09
C HIS A 125 10.58 1.78 9.49
N THR A 126 11.65 2.59 9.59
CA THR A 126 12.17 3.07 10.89
C THR A 126 11.23 4.04 11.60
N GLY A 127 10.15 4.49 10.94
CA GLY A 127 9.08 5.23 11.60
C GLY A 127 8.34 4.41 12.67
N PHE A 128 8.35 3.08 12.55
CA PHE A 128 7.77 2.18 13.54
C PHE A 128 8.68 2.00 14.76
N ARG A 129 8.11 2.14 15.95
CA ARG A 129 8.76 1.74 17.20
C ARG A 129 8.64 0.23 17.38
N HIS A 130 9.77 -0.42 17.65
CA HIS A 130 9.85 -1.85 17.93
C HIS A 130 9.22 -2.73 16.84
N LEU A 131 9.48 -2.41 15.57
CA LEU A 131 9.11 -3.26 14.44
C LEU A 131 9.83 -4.62 14.57
N LYS A 132 9.06 -5.70 14.48
CA LYS A 132 9.55 -7.10 14.61
C LYS A 132 9.30 -7.85 13.33
N ALA A 133 9.80 -9.08 13.20
CA ALA A 133 9.46 -9.93 12.07
C ALA A 133 7.95 -10.24 12.01
N TYR A 134 7.28 -10.34 13.17
CA TYR A 134 5.84 -10.60 13.29
C TYR A 134 5.16 -9.57 14.19
N ASN A 135 4.13 -8.89 13.68
CA ASN A 135 3.50 -7.75 14.35
C ASN A 135 1.97 -7.85 14.33
N ASN A 136 1.35 -7.35 15.39
CA ASN A 136 -0.07 -7.07 15.39
C ASN A 136 -0.34 -5.84 14.48
N GLY A 137 -1.12 -6.02 13.42
CA GLY A 137 -1.38 -4.96 12.45
C GLY A 137 -2.07 -3.73 13.06
N PRO A 138 -3.14 -3.87 13.87
CA PRO A 138 -3.78 -2.73 14.52
C PRO A 138 -2.85 -1.89 15.41
N ASP A 139 -1.87 -2.50 16.08
CA ASP A 139 -0.86 -1.77 16.84
C ASP A 139 0.01 -0.89 15.94
N LEU A 140 0.47 -1.41 14.80
CA LEU A 140 1.22 -0.63 13.80
C LEU A 140 0.38 0.51 13.22
N VAL A 141 -0.89 0.25 12.86
CA VAL A 141 -1.84 1.28 12.40
C VAL A 141 -2.01 2.37 13.45
N SER A 142 -2.08 2.00 14.73
CA SER A 142 -2.17 2.95 15.82
C SER A 142 -0.92 3.85 15.90
N GLN A 143 0.28 3.36 15.60
CA GLN A 143 1.49 4.19 15.54
C GLN A 143 1.44 5.21 14.38
N ILE A 144 0.99 4.80 13.20
CA ILE A 144 0.82 5.70 12.05
C ILE A 144 -0.25 6.76 12.34
N ALA A 145 -1.40 6.34 12.90
CA ALA A 145 -2.47 7.24 13.28
C ALA A 145 -2.03 8.27 14.34
N SER A 146 -1.12 7.91 15.26
CA SER A 146 -0.52 8.84 16.23
C SER A 146 0.31 9.96 15.58
N ARG A 147 0.71 9.80 14.31
CA ARG A 147 1.41 10.82 13.52
C ARG A 147 0.51 11.45 12.45
N GLY A 148 -0.80 11.25 12.56
CA GLY A 148 -1.77 11.82 11.64
C GLY A 148 -1.61 11.35 10.19
N VAL A 149 -1.18 10.09 10.00
CA VAL A 149 -1.02 9.47 8.67
C VAL A 149 -0.12 10.34 7.78
N HIS A 150 0.98 10.83 8.35
CA HIS A 150 1.86 11.80 7.69
C HIS A 150 2.79 11.15 6.65
N ARG A 151 3.15 9.88 6.84
CA ARG A 151 4.04 9.14 5.93
C ARG A 151 3.60 7.70 5.80
N ASN A 152 3.90 7.12 4.65
CA ASN A 152 3.77 5.69 4.42
C ASN A 152 5.04 4.99 4.95
N TRP A 153 5.00 4.46 6.18
CA TRP A 153 6.15 3.75 6.77
C TRP A 153 6.34 2.32 6.23
N ILE A 154 5.33 1.79 5.54
CA ILE A 154 5.38 0.46 4.93
C ILE A 154 6.20 0.53 3.63
N GLY A 155 5.94 1.58 2.84
CA GLY A 155 6.55 1.79 1.54
C GLY A 155 5.55 1.65 0.40
N GLU A 156 6.05 1.89 -0.80
CA GLU A 156 5.32 1.78 -2.06
C GLU A 156 4.91 0.33 -2.37
N PRO A 157 3.96 0.10 -3.29
CA PRO A 157 3.43 -1.24 -3.53
C PRO A 157 4.44 -2.32 -3.94
N SER A 158 5.54 -1.93 -4.59
CA SER A 158 6.59 -2.85 -5.03
C SER A 158 7.30 -3.57 -3.88
N CYS A 159 7.28 -3.04 -2.65
CA CYS A 159 7.88 -3.68 -1.48
C CYS A 159 6.88 -4.46 -0.59
N VAL A 160 5.61 -4.60 -1.02
CA VAL A 160 4.52 -5.17 -0.22
C VAL A 160 3.84 -6.32 -0.94
N MET A 161 3.73 -7.46 -0.26
CA MET A 161 2.87 -8.58 -0.65
C MET A 161 1.70 -8.69 0.34
N PHE A 162 0.52 -9.06 -0.15
CA PHE A 162 -0.68 -9.17 0.68
C PHE A 162 -1.67 -10.22 0.17
N ARG A 163 -2.57 -10.69 1.05
CA ARG A 163 -3.63 -11.63 0.66
C ARG A 163 -4.62 -10.96 -0.28
N ARG A 164 -4.82 -11.56 -1.46
CA ARG A 164 -5.74 -11.04 -2.47
C ARG A 164 -7.17 -10.90 -1.93
N GLN A 165 -7.67 -11.96 -1.28
CA GLN A 165 -9.04 -11.98 -0.78
C GLN A 165 -9.28 -10.92 0.29
N LEU A 166 -8.30 -10.71 1.19
CA LEU A 166 -8.37 -9.66 2.20
C LEU A 166 -8.51 -8.27 1.56
N ALA A 167 -7.78 -7.99 0.49
CA ALA A 167 -7.89 -6.71 -0.22
C ALA A 167 -9.23 -6.53 -0.94
N LEU A 168 -9.79 -7.60 -1.51
CA LEU A 168 -11.14 -7.58 -2.09
C LEU A 168 -12.19 -7.28 -1.01
N ASP A 169 -12.13 -7.98 0.12
CA ASP A 169 -13.09 -7.84 1.22
C ASP A 169 -12.97 -6.49 1.94
N ALA A 170 -11.77 -5.90 1.94
CA ALA A 170 -11.52 -4.56 2.47
C ALA A 170 -11.95 -3.43 1.53
N GLY A 171 -12.50 -3.74 0.34
CA GLY A 171 -13.04 -2.76 -0.62
C GLY A 171 -12.04 -2.28 -1.68
N LYS A 172 -10.93 -3.00 -1.93
CA LYS A 172 -9.89 -2.69 -2.95
C LYS A 172 -9.31 -1.27 -2.78
N CYS A 173 -8.74 -0.64 -3.79
CA CYS A 173 -8.30 0.76 -3.75
C CYS A 173 -9.51 1.71 -3.84
N ARG A 174 -9.59 2.65 -2.90
CA ARG A 174 -10.66 3.66 -2.79
C ARG A 174 -10.54 4.71 -3.89
N PRO A 175 -11.60 5.03 -4.66
CA PRO A 175 -11.52 6.00 -5.76
C PRO A 175 -11.43 7.45 -5.28
N ASP A 176 -11.73 7.71 -4.01
CA ASP A 176 -11.71 9.06 -3.43
C ASP A 176 -10.35 9.45 -2.83
N VAL A 177 -9.36 8.55 -2.80
CA VAL A 177 -7.98 8.84 -2.36
C VAL A 177 -7.07 8.93 -3.60
N HIS A 178 -6.16 9.91 -3.69
CA HIS A 178 -5.42 10.19 -4.94
C HIS A 178 -3.91 9.94 -4.87
N GLN A 179 -3.28 10.24 -3.74
CA GLN A 179 -1.87 10.06 -3.46
C GLN A 179 -1.64 8.99 -2.39
N LEU A 180 -2.43 8.99 -1.33
CA LEU A 180 -2.27 8.03 -0.22
C LEU A 180 -2.96 6.69 -0.49
N VAL A 181 -3.06 6.27 -1.75
CA VAL A 181 -3.88 5.13 -2.19
C VAL A 181 -3.37 3.82 -1.61
N ASP A 182 -2.05 3.64 -1.68
CA ASP A 182 -1.33 2.50 -1.14
C ASP A 182 -1.41 2.48 0.39
N LEU A 183 -1.11 3.60 1.05
CA LEU A 183 -1.18 3.73 2.50
C LEU A 183 -2.60 3.48 3.03
N ASP A 184 -3.62 4.03 2.37
CA ASP A 184 -5.02 3.75 2.70
C ASP A 184 -5.26 2.25 2.67
N LEU A 185 -4.92 1.57 1.56
CA LEU A 185 -5.09 0.12 1.44
C LEU A 185 -4.34 -0.64 2.54
N TRP A 186 -3.06 -0.36 2.75
CA TRP A 186 -2.24 -1.00 3.79
C TRP A 186 -2.89 -0.90 5.15
N LEU A 187 -3.35 0.29 5.55
CA LEU A 187 -4.01 0.48 6.84
C LEU A 187 -5.25 -0.40 6.98
N ARG A 188 -6.05 -0.59 5.91
CA ARG A 188 -7.25 -1.45 5.98
C ARG A 188 -6.92 -2.93 6.12
N LEU A 189 -5.87 -3.40 5.42
CA LEU A 189 -5.40 -4.78 5.53
C LEU A 189 -4.80 -5.04 6.91
N MET A 190 -3.97 -4.11 7.40
CA MET A 190 -3.32 -4.20 8.71
C MET A 190 -4.33 -4.19 9.85
N LEU A 191 -5.43 -3.44 9.76
CA LEU A 191 -6.48 -3.47 10.79
C LEU A 191 -7.17 -4.85 10.94
N ARG A 192 -7.03 -5.72 9.95
CA ARG A 192 -7.73 -7.01 9.86
C ARG A 192 -6.79 -8.21 9.94
N SER A 193 -5.49 -8.00 10.15
CA SER A 193 -4.50 -9.09 10.05
C SER A 193 -3.23 -8.85 10.85
N ASN A 194 -2.42 -9.89 10.99
CA ASN A 194 -1.03 -9.76 11.41
C ASN A 194 -0.15 -9.36 10.22
N VAL A 195 0.95 -8.69 10.54
CA VAL A 195 1.87 -8.07 9.58
C VAL A 195 3.27 -8.61 9.79
N CYS A 196 3.85 -9.16 8.72
CA CYS A 196 5.23 -9.61 8.72
C CYS A 196 6.17 -8.57 8.11
N PHE A 197 7.35 -8.43 8.68
CA PHE A 197 8.40 -7.56 8.17
C PHE A 197 9.67 -8.37 7.94
N HIS A 198 10.27 -8.21 6.77
CA HIS A 198 11.56 -8.79 6.44
C HIS A 198 12.63 -7.68 6.41
N PRO A 199 13.80 -7.84 7.05
CA PRO A 199 14.76 -6.75 7.21
C PRO A 199 15.66 -6.50 5.99
N ARG A 200 15.78 -7.46 5.05
CA ARG A 200 16.58 -7.28 3.82
C ARG A 200 15.83 -6.43 2.80
N GLU A 201 16.57 -5.64 2.03
CA GLU A 201 16.02 -4.95 0.86
C GLU A 201 15.61 -6.00 -0.19
N LEU A 202 14.37 -5.94 -0.67
CA LEU A 202 13.82 -6.94 -1.62
C LEU A 202 13.31 -6.34 -2.94
N SER A 203 13.32 -5.02 -3.06
CA SER A 203 12.96 -4.31 -4.29
C SER A 203 13.81 -3.07 -4.44
N VAL A 204 13.76 -2.49 -5.64
CA VAL A 204 14.31 -1.17 -5.91
C VAL A 204 13.18 -0.28 -6.40
N HIS A 205 13.09 0.89 -5.76
CA HIS A 205 12.14 1.92 -6.14
C HIS A 205 12.84 3.03 -6.92
N SER A 206 12.35 3.30 -8.13
CA SER A 206 12.89 4.35 -8.99
C SER A 206 12.07 5.63 -8.84
N TYR A 207 12.74 6.73 -8.48
CA TYR A 207 12.11 8.05 -8.40
C TYR A 207 12.86 9.07 -9.25
N THR A 208 12.14 9.72 -10.17
CA THR A 208 12.60 10.91 -10.88
C THR A 208 11.68 12.09 -10.61
N THR A 209 12.21 13.30 -10.68
CA THR A 209 11.47 14.55 -10.45
C THR A 209 10.30 14.78 -11.42
N HIS A 210 10.22 14.03 -12.52
CA HIS A 210 9.15 14.09 -13.53
C HIS A 210 8.07 13.01 -13.38
N THR A 211 8.07 12.24 -12.28
CA THR A 211 7.08 11.18 -12.07
C THR A 211 5.64 11.72 -11.94
N ALA A 212 4.65 10.87 -12.25
CA ALA A 212 3.23 11.20 -12.09
C ALA A 212 2.86 11.65 -10.66
N THR A 213 3.59 11.14 -9.65
CA THR A 213 3.51 11.56 -8.25
C THR A 213 3.79 13.06 -8.09
N ALA A 214 4.87 13.57 -8.70
CA ALA A 214 5.21 14.98 -8.66
C ALA A 214 4.12 15.85 -9.31
N HIS A 215 3.51 15.38 -10.40
CA HIS A 215 2.40 16.08 -11.07
C HIS A 215 1.12 16.12 -10.22
N ILE A 216 0.75 15.04 -9.53
CA ILE A 216 -0.47 15.02 -8.70
C ILE A 216 -0.32 15.92 -7.47
N VAL A 217 0.85 15.87 -6.81
CA VAL A 217 1.19 16.77 -5.70
C VAL A 217 1.21 18.23 -6.17
N GLY A 218 1.82 18.49 -7.33
CA GLY A 218 1.83 19.82 -7.96
C GLY A 218 0.43 20.34 -8.34
N ALA A 219 -0.50 19.45 -8.70
CA ALA A 219 -1.90 19.79 -8.98
C ALA A 219 -2.76 19.96 -7.71
N GLY A 220 -2.23 19.63 -6.53
CA GLY A 220 -2.91 19.79 -5.24
C GLY A 220 -4.20 18.99 -5.10
N LYS A 221 -4.32 17.83 -5.76
CA LYS A 221 -5.53 16.97 -5.68
C LYS A 221 -5.59 16.13 -4.40
N ASP A 222 -4.47 15.99 -3.71
CA ASP A 222 -4.26 15.16 -2.52
C ASP A 222 -4.53 15.87 -1.20
N TRP A 223 -4.85 17.17 -1.24
CA TRP A 223 -5.00 18.01 -0.04
C TRP A 223 -6.07 17.52 0.97
N LEU A 224 -6.97 16.62 0.54
CA LEU A 224 -7.99 15.97 1.38
C LEU A 224 -7.68 14.52 1.75
N ASP A 225 -6.67 13.89 1.15
CA ASP A 225 -6.43 12.44 1.32
C ASP A 225 -6.21 12.07 2.78
N ARG A 226 -5.45 12.89 3.52
CA ARG A 226 -5.24 12.66 4.95
C ARG A 226 -6.56 12.71 5.73
N LEU A 227 -7.44 13.66 5.43
CA LEU A 227 -8.76 13.73 6.05
C LEU A 227 -9.59 12.49 5.71
N ARG A 228 -9.59 12.04 4.45
CA ARG A 228 -10.31 10.84 3.98
C ARG A 228 -9.84 9.55 4.63
N VAL A 229 -8.54 9.36 4.78
CA VAL A 229 -7.97 8.20 5.45
C VAL A 229 -8.31 8.24 6.95
N LEU A 230 -8.17 9.39 7.61
CA LEU A 230 -8.50 9.55 9.03
C LEU A 230 -10.00 9.40 9.31
N THR A 231 -10.86 9.86 8.40
CA THR A 231 -12.31 9.64 8.48
C THR A 231 -12.60 8.15 8.45
N TRP A 232 -12.02 7.42 7.50
CA TRP A 232 -12.23 5.99 7.40
C TRP A 232 -11.71 5.24 8.63
N LEU A 233 -10.51 5.56 9.13
CA LEU A 233 -9.99 4.99 10.38
C LEU A 233 -10.91 5.23 11.58
N THR A 234 -11.65 6.34 11.59
CA THR A 234 -12.62 6.64 12.64
C THR A 234 -13.86 5.74 12.56
N MET A 235 -14.26 5.36 11.35
CA MET A 235 -15.55 4.71 11.05
C MET A 235 -15.44 3.19 10.89
N ASP A 236 -14.36 2.68 10.32
CA ASP A 236 -14.19 1.26 10.02
C ASP A 236 -14.40 0.38 11.26
N PRO A 237 -15.35 -0.57 11.28
CA PRO A 237 -15.53 -1.53 12.37
C PRO A 237 -14.26 -2.23 12.84
N ALA A 238 -13.30 -2.51 11.94
CA ALA A 238 -12.05 -3.17 12.31
C ALA A 238 -11.10 -2.26 13.13
N SER A 239 -11.30 -0.94 13.13
CA SER A 239 -10.49 -0.01 13.92
C SER A 239 -10.72 -0.18 15.44
N PRO A 240 -9.67 -0.48 16.22
CA PRO A 240 -9.74 -0.42 17.68
C PRO A 240 -10.01 0.99 18.20
N ARG A 241 -10.46 1.09 19.46
CA ARG A 241 -10.73 2.39 20.12
C ARG A 241 -9.52 3.32 20.09
N THR A 242 -8.31 2.80 20.27
CA THR A 242 -7.06 3.57 20.24
C THR A 242 -6.82 4.23 18.88
N VAL A 243 -6.99 3.49 17.79
CA VAL A 243 -6.89 3.99 16.41
C VAL A 243 -7.95 5.06 16.16
N ARG A 244 -9.22 4.82 16.50
CA ARG A 244 -10.31 5.80 16.31
C ARG A 244 -10.05 7.10 17.07
N SER A 245 -9.61 7.02 18.32
CA SER A 245 -9.32 8.21 19.12
C SER A 245 -8.19 9.03 18.53
N ARG A 246 -7.08 8.38 18.13
CA ARG A 246 -5.94 9.05 17.47
C ARG A 246 -6.36 9.67 16.14
N ALA A 247 -7.14 8.93 15.34
CA ALA A 247 -7.64 9.40 14.06
C ALA A 247 -8.52 10.66 14.22
N ARG A 248 -9.46 10.67 15.17
CA ARG A 248 -10.32 11.85 15.46
C ARG A 248 -9.52 13.08 15.90
N ILE A 249 -8.52 12.89 16.75
CA ILE A 249 -7.66 14.00 17.22
C ILE A 249 -6.95 14.62 16.01
N TRP A 250 -6.25 13.80 15.22
CA TRP A 250 -5.52 14.29 14.06
C TRP A 250 -6.42 14.82 12.95
N TRP A 251 -7.62 14.26 12.77
CA TRP A 251 -8.60 14.77 11.82
C TRP A 251 -8.94 16.23 12.15
N ARG A 252 -9.20 16.55 13.42
CA ARG A 252 -9.48 17.93 13.86
C ARG A 252 -8.30 18.85 13.64
N ILE A 253 -7.09 18.40 13.97
CA ILE A 253 -5.85 19.19 13.79
C ILE A 253 -5.65 19.51 12.30
N ILE A 254 -5.73 18.51 11.42
CA ILE A 254 -5.49 18.67 9.99
C ILE A 254 -6.61 19.50 9.35
N TRP A 255 -7.86 19.31 9.76
CA TRP A 255 -8.97 20.12 9.27
C TRP A 255 -8.79 21.60 9.62
N LEU A 256 -8.42 21.92 10.87
CA LEU A 256 -8.11 23.30 11.28
C LEU A 256 -6.91 23.88 10.52
N ARG A 257 -5.85 23.08 10.33
CA ARG A 257 -4.69 23.47 9.54
C ARG A 257 -5.07 23.77 8.09
N ASN A 258 -5.89 22.93 7.46
CA ASN A 258 -6.36 23.14 6.09
C ASN A 258 -7.24 24.39 5.97
N ILE A 259 -8.02 24.75 7.00
CA ILE A 259 -8.74 26.04 7.06
C ILE A 259 -7.74 27.19 7.07
N LEU A 260 -6.75 27.17 7.97
CA LEU A 260 -5.74 28.21 8.09
C LEU A 260 -4.94 28.39 6.79
N GLU A 261 -4.46 27.29 6.20
CA GLU A 261 -3.76 27.29 4.92
C GLU A 261 -4.66 27.86 3.80
N SER A 262 -5.95 27.54 3.77
CA SER A 262 -6.89 28.07 2.77
C SER A 262 -7.22 29.57 2.94
N VAL A 263 -7.06 30.12 4.14
CA VAL A 263 -7.22 31.56 4.42
C VAL A 263 -5.98 32.35 4.00
N ILE A 264 -4.79 31.78 4.21
CA ILE A 264 -3.50 32.45 3.97
C ILE A 264 -3.01 32.28 2.52
N LEU A 265 -3.18 31.10 1.92
CA LEU A 265 -2.56 30.70 0.65
C LEU A 265 -3.60 30.43 -0.45
N GLY A 266 -3.84 31.43 -1.30
CA GLY A 266 -3.97 31.19 -2.74
C GLY A 266 -5.36 31.25 -3.41
N PRO A 267 -5.35 31.24 -4.76
CA PRO A 267 -6.53 31.36 -5.62
C PRO A 267 -7.44 30.13 -5.43
N SER A 268 -8.75 30.35 -5.33
CA SER A 268 -9.79 29.37 -4.92
C SER A 268 -10.07 29.23 -3.41
N ARG A 269 -9.66 30.21 -2.58
CA ARG A 269 -9.97 30.29 -1.12
C ARG A 269 -11.42 29.96 -0.77
N TRP A 270 -12.38 30.53 -1.50
CA TRP A 270 -13.81 30.40 -1.21
C TRP A 270 -14.31 28.99 -1.49
N THR A 271 -13.83 28.35 -2.55
CA THR A 271 -14.19 26.97 -2.90
C THR A 271 -13.68 25.99 -1.84
N ARG A 272 -12.43 26.15 -1.38
CA ARG A 272 -11.85 25.30 -0.33
C ARG A 272 -12.55 25.50 1.01
N LEU A 273 -12.83 26.75 1.41
CA LEU A 273 -13.56 27.05 2.64
C LEU A 273 -15.00 26.51 2.60
N LYS A 274 -15.70 26.65 1.47
CA LYS A 274 -17.04 26.07 1.28
C LYS A 274 -17.04 24.55 1.43
N TYR A 275 -16.03 23.87 0.86
CA TYR A 275 -15.86 22.44 1.05
C TYR A 275 -15.58 22.10 2.52
N LEU A 276 -14.60 22.76 3.14
CA LEU A 276 -14.21 22.48 4.53
C LEU A 276 -15.34 22.71 5.53
N GLY A 277 -16.24 23.67 5.27
CA GLY A 277 -17.44 23.89 6.08
C GLY A 277 -18.42 22.70 6.08
N SER A 278 -18.42 21.91 5.01
CA SER A 278 -19.29 20.72 4.86
C SER A 278 -18.53 19.39 4.92
N ALA A 279 -17.19 19.41 4.95
CA ALA A 279 -16.34 18.22 4.90
C ALA A 279 -16.64 17.23 6.02
N ARG A 280 -16.98 17.70 7.23
CA ARG A 280 -17.35 16.81 8.34
C ARG A 280 -18.57 15.93 8.02
N ILE A 281 -19.49 16.42 7.21
CA ILE A 281 -20.67 15.66 6.77
C ILE A 281 -20.28 14.81 5.57
N HIS A 282 -19.79 15.44 4.50
CA HIS A 282 -19.48 14.76 3.23
C HIS A 282 -18.47 13.62 3.37
N GLU A 283 -17.38 13.81 4.10
CA GLU A 283 -16.35 12.77 4.25
C GLU A 283 -16.89 11.56 5.02
N PHE A 284 -17.67 11.80 6.08
CA PHE A 284 -18.23 10.73 6.91
C PHE A 284 -19.38 10.00 6.22
N GLU A 285 -20.22 10.70 5.47
CA GLU A 285 -21.25 10.09 4.62
C GLU A 285 -20.63 9.28 3.48
N GLY A 286 -19.58 9.80 2.84
CA GLY A 286 -18.80 9.09 1.83
C GLY A 286 -18.23 7.78 2.37
N ALA A 287 -17.54 7.85 3.51
CA ALA A 287 -16.98 6.65 4.15
C ALA A 287 -18.07 5.66 4.61
N ARG A 288 -19.21 6.14 5.10
CA ARG A 288 -20.36 5.28 5.45
C ARG A 288 -20.89 4.53 4.23
N ARG A 289 -21.11 5.23 3.12
CA ARG A 289 -21.59 4.60 1.87
C ARG A 289 -20.60 3.54 1.39
N PHE A 290 -19.31 3.86 1.36
CA PHE A 290 -18.26 2.91 0.96
C PHE A 290 -18.24 1.66 1.85
N LEU A 291 -18.31 1.83 3.18
CA LEU A 291 -18.35 0.71 4.12
C LEU A 291 -19.57 -0.21 3.90
N LEU A 292 -20.72 0.36 3.55
CA LEU A 292 -21.94 -0.42 3.30
C LEU A 292 -21.95 -1.12 1.94
N SER A 293 -21.29 -0.55 0.93
CA SER A 293 -21.36 -1.06 -0.45
C SER A 293 -20.19 -1.97 -0.84
N GLU A 294 -18.98 -1.69 -0.36
CA GLU A 294 -17.76 -2.33 -0.85
C GLU A 294 -17.06 -3.23 0.18
N VAL A 295 -17.26 -2.96 1.49
CA VAL A 295 -16.57 -3.71 2.55
C VAL A 295 -17.46 -4.85 3.01
N ARG A 296 -16.97 -6.08 2.84
CA ARG A 296 -17.72 -7.27 3.27
C ARG A 296 -17.64 -7.44 4.79
N PRO A 297 -18.74 -7.85 5.45
CA PRO A 297 -18.68 -8.29 6.84
C PRO A 297 -17.61 -9.37 6.96
N THR A 298 -16.62 -9.12 7.80
CA THR A 298 -15.48 -10.02 7.92
C THR A 298 -15.90 -11.23 8.73
N GLU A 299 -16.27 -12.35 8.08
CA GLU A 299 -16.42 -13.64 8.77
C GLU A 299 -15.07 -14.15 9.34
N MET A 300 -13.94 -13.58 8.90
CA MET A 300 -12.59 -13.94 9.36
C MET A 300 -12.17 -13.40 10.73
N VAL A 301 -13.04 -12.80 11.54
CA VAL A 301 -12.69 -12.35 12.92
C VAL A 301 -13.19 -13.33 14.00
N ALA A 302 -13.83 -14.44 13.60
CA ALA A 302 -14.28 -15.47 14.53
C ALA A 302 -13.17 -16.44 14.99
N SER A 303 -11.91 -16.02 15.12
CA SER A 303 -10.89 -16.80 15.84
C SER A 303 -9.56 -16.04 16.04
N ILE A 304 -9.58 -14.88 16.70
CA ILE A 304 -8.41 -14.52 17.51
C ILE A 304 -8.82 -14.82 18.96
N PRO A 305 -8.62 -16.05 19.47
CA PRO A 305 -8.84 -16.32 20.88
C PRO A 305 -7.90 -15.39 21.64
N ARG A 306 -8.46 -14.54 22.52
CA ARG A 306 -7.66 -13.77 23.48
C ARG A 306 -6.87 -14.68 24.44
N GLU A 307 -7.09 -15.99 24.39
CA GLU A 307 -6.41 -17.01 25.22
C GLU A 307 -5.24 -17.74 24.52
N SER A 308 -4.99 -17.60 23.21
CA SER A 308 -3.88 -18.33 22.55
C SER A 308 -2.50 -17.65 22.67
N MET A 309 -2.40 -16.52 23.35
CA MET A 309 -1.12 -15.82 23.58
C MET A 309 -0.12 -16.61 24.45
N LYS A 310 -0.52 -17.76 25.02
CA LYS A 310 0.38 -18.61 25.82
C LYS A 310 1.02 -19.77 25.06
N ASP A 311 0.51 -20.20 23.90
CA ASP A 311 1.04 -21.39 23.19
C ASP A 311 1.55 -21.15 21.75
N HIS A 312 1.48 -19.93 21.21
CA HIS A 312 2.12 -19.59 19.91
C HIS A 312 3.59 -19.16 20.05
N HIS A 313 4.33 -19.82 20.93
CA HIS A 313 5.77 -19.61 21.09
C HIS A 313 6.62 -20.25 19.98
N VAL A 314 6.00 -21.06 19.12
CA VAL A 314 6.63 -21.76 17.98
C VAL A 314 6.72 -20.83 16.77
N GLY A 315 5.60 -20.28 16.28
CA GLY A 315 5.60 -19.42 15.07
C GLY A 315 6.45 -18.14 15.19
N ARG A 316 6.48 -17.49 16.37
CA ARG A 316 7.31 -16.28 16.55
C ARG A 316 8.81 -16.57 16.49
N ARG A 317 9.24 -17.73 17.01
CA ARG A 317 10.64 -18.16 16.94
C ARG A 317 11.02 -18.52 15.51
N ASP A 318 10.12 -19.16 14.77
CA ASP A 318 10.35 -19.53 13.37
C ASP A 318 10.46 -18.29 12.46
N PHE A 319 9.64 -17.25 12.66
CA PHE A 319 9.76 -16.02 11.86
C PHE A 319 11.01 -15.18 12.17
N ASP A 320 11.41 -15.11 13.44
CA ASP A 320 12.66 -14.45 13.83
C ASP A 320 13.87 -15.27 13.34
N GLN A 321 13.77 -16.60 13.29
CA GLN A 321 14.79 -17.49 12.74
C GLN A 321 14.88 -17.39 11.22
N LEU A 322 13.75 -17.38 10.50
CA LEU A 322 13.66 -17.16 9.05
C LEU A 322 14.28 -15.81 8.64
N ALA A 323 14.03 -14.75 9.42
CA ALA A 323 14.63 -13.45 9.18
C ALA A 323 16.15 -13.44 9.45
N ARG A 324 16.62 -14.24 10.41
CA ARG A 324 18.04 -14.35 10.77
C ARG A 324 18.83 -15.22 9.79
N ASP A 325 18.30 -16.36 9.39
CA ASP A 325 18.99 -17.30 8.52
C ASP A 325 19.25 -16.68 7.14
N ASP A 326 18.29 -15.94 6.61
CA ASP A 326 18.47 -15.20 5.35
C ASP A 326 19.43 -14.02 5.47
N SER A 327 19.55 -13.39 6.65
CA SER A 327 20.50 -12.31 6.86
C SER A 327 21.95 -12.81 6.93
N ARG A 328 22.16 -14.09 7.25
CA ARG A 328 23.49 -14.74 7.33
C ARG A 328 23.97 -15.30 5.99
N LEU A 329 23.06 -15.61 5.07
CA LEU A 329 23.40 -16.09 3.72
C LEU A 329 23.83 -14.95 2.77
N SER A 330 23.65 -13.69 3.16
CA SER A 330 23.97 -12.50 2.37
C SER A 330 25.22 -11.72 2.86
N SER A 331 25.91 -12.22 3.88
CA SER A 331 27.18 -11.70 4.40
C SER A 331 28.32 -12.65 4.06
#